data_AF-A0A9D7FVP6-F1
#
_entry.id   AF-A0A9D7FVP6-F1
#
_cell.length_a   1.000
_cell.length_b   1.000
_cell.length_c   1.000
_cell.angle_alpha   90.00
_cell.angle_beta   90.00
_cell.angle_gamma   90.00
#
_symmetry.space_group_name_H-M   'P 1'
#
loop_
_entity.id
_entity.type
_entity.pdbx_description
1 polymer ?
#
loop_
_entity_poly.entity_id
_entity_poly.type
_entity_poly.pdbx_seq_one_letter_code
_entity_poly.pdbx_strand_id
1 'polypeptide(L)'
;MPTERSNSVDAVGTRVFVAGEGQGLLVYDISNPSNPTLLSSFDTDGKVRAVTVRNGFAFISDGFTGVKVVDVQDPVHPSFWGYYNTPGFPGMNSL
;
A
#
# COMPACT_ATOMS: atom_id res chain seq x y z
N MET A 1 3.16 -23.42 0.29
CA MET A 1 1.98 -22.57 0.05
C MET A 1 2.36 -21.16 0.51
N PRO A 2 2.57 -20.16 -0.37
CA PRO A 2 2.71 -18.80 0.12
C PRO A 2 1.34 -18.33 0.61
N THR A 3 1.26 -17.91 1.87
CA THR A 3 0.03 -17.36 2.47
C THR A 3 -0.03 -15.88 2.14
N GLU A 4 -0.73 -15.50 1.07
CA GLU A 4 -0.99 -14.10 0.75
C GLU A 4 -2.07 -13.58 1.72
N ARG A 5 -1.62 -13.09 2.88
CA ARG A 5 -2.51 -12.46 3.85
C ARG A 5 -2.64 -10.98 3.50
N SER A 6 -3.89 -10.55 3.32
CA SER A 6 -4.19 -9.12 3.37
C SER A 6 -4.41 -8.70 4.81
N ASN A 7 -3.68 -7.67 5.25
CA ASN A 7 -3.87 -7.09 6.59
C ASN A 7 -4.87 -5.92 6.57
N SER A 8 -5.15 -5.34 5.41
CA SER A 8 -5.95 -4.13 5.26
C SER A 8 -6.33 -3.87 3.80
N VAL A 9 -7.47 -3.21 3.61
CA VAL A 9 -7.99 -2.78 2.32
C VAL A 9 -8.64 -1.40 2.43
N ASP A 10 -8.46 -0.55 1.42
CA ASP A 10 -9.21 0.69 1.22
C ASP A 10 -9.70 0.80 -0.24
N ALA A 11 -10.74 1.58 -0.51
CA ALA A 11 -11.34 1.68 -1.83
C ALA A 11 -11.61 3.13 -2.23
N VAL A 12 -11.35 3.45 -3.50
CA VAL A 12 -11.66 4.76 -4.10
C VAL A 12 -12.26 4.53 -5.48
N GLY A 13 -13.53 4.89 -5.66
CA GLY A 13 -14.25 4.61 -6.90
C GLY A 13 -14.28 3.12 -7.21
N THR A 14 -13.84 2.73 -8.42
CA THR A 14 -13.73 1.33 -8.87
C THR A 14 -12.35 0.74 -8.62
N ARG A 15 -11.59 1.29 -7.65
CA ARG A 15 -10.26 0.81 -7.29
C ARG A 15 -10.25 0.30 -5.86
N VAL A 16 -9.57 -0.82 -5.66
CA VAL A 16 -9.32 -1.41 -4.34
C VAL A 16 -7.81 -1.52 -4.14
N PHE A 17 -7.37 -1.06 -2.97
CA PHE A 17 -5.98 -1.00 -2.54
C PHE A 17 -5.79 -1.99 -1.41
N VAL A 18 -4.96 -3.01 -1.62
CA VAL A 18 -4.80 -4.12 -0.68
C VAL A 18 -3.38 -4.12 -0.15
N ALA A 19 -3.25 -4.15 1.17
CA ALA A 19 -1.99 -4.43 1.85
C ALA A 19 -1.68 -5.93 1.74
N GLY A 20 -0.77 -6.32 0.84
CA GLY A 20 -0.33 -7.70 0.67
C GLY A 20 0.92 -8.02 1.49
N GLU A 21 0.86 -9.01 2.38
CA GLU A 21 2.04 -9.43 3.14
C GLU A 21 3.13 -9.96 2.20
N GLY A 22 4.26 -9.25 2.11
CA GLY A 22 5.38 -9.59 1.23
C GLY A 22 5.22 -9.19 -0.24
N GLN A 23 4.10 -8.56 -0.60
CA GLN A 23 3.84 -8.05 -1.96
C GLN A 23 3.70 -6.52 -2.01
N GLY A 24 3.68 -5.86 -0.86
CA GLY A 24 3.51 -4.42 -0.75
C GLY A 24 2.05 -3.99 -0.95
N LEU A 25 1.86 -2.94 -1.74
CA LEU A 25 0.54 -2.45 -2.12
C LEU A 25 0.09 -3.11 -3.42
N LEU A 26 -1.07 -3.77 -3.41
CA LEU A 26 -1.73 -4.25 -4.61
C LEU A 26 -2.88 -3.33 -4.99
N VAL A 27 -3.02 -3.03 -6.28
CA VAL A 27 -4.08 -2.18 -6.81
C VAL A 27 -4.94 -2.99 -7.76
N TYR A 28 -6.23 -3.10 -7.46
CA TYR A 28 -7.21 -3.83 -8.25
C TYR A 28 -8.24 -2.91 -8.88
N ASP A 29 -8.65 -3.23 -10.10
CA ASP A 29 -9.89 -2.76 -10.70
C ASP A 29 -11.04 -3.68 -10.27
N ILE A 30 -12.09 -3.08 -9.69
CA ILE A 30 -13.32 -3.77 -9.27
C ILE A 30 -14.57 -3.26 -10.01
N SER A 31 -14.39 -2.65 -11.19
CA SER A 31 -15.49 -2.24 -12.08
C SER A 31 -16.43 -3.40 -12.42
N ASN A 32 -15.92 -4.63 -12.46
CA ASN A 32 -16.70 -5.85 -12.39
C ASN A 32 -16.44 -6.59 -11.06
N PRO A 33 -17.31 -6.49 -10.05
CA PRO A 33 -17.09 -7.11 -8.74
C PRO A 33 -17.01 -8.64 -8.76
N SER A 34 -17.58 -9.30 -9.78
CA SER A 34 -17.46 -10.76 -9.92
C SER A 34 -16.15 -11.20 -10.57
N ASN A 35 -15.39 -10.26 -11.15
CA ASN A 35 -14.09 -10.53 -11.76
C ASN A 35 -13.10 -9.37 -11.53
N PRO A 36 -12.60 -9.16 -10.29
CA PRO A 36 -11.56 -8.18 -10.00
C PRO A 36 -10.30 -8.44 -10.80
N THR A 37 -9.66 -7.38 -11.29
CA THR A 37 -8.43 -7.47 -12.09
C THR A 37 -7.29 -6.74 -11.38
N LEU A 38 -6.14 -7.40 -11.18
CA LEU A 38 -4.94 -6.73 -10.67
C LEU A 38 -4.41 -5.77 -11.73
N LEU A 39 -4.29 -4.48 -11.39
CA LEU A 39 -3.74 -3.43 -12.25
C LEU A 39 -2.23 -3.31 -12.07
N SER A 40 -1.78 -3.27 -10.82
CA SER A 40 -0.36 -3.12 -10.47
C SER A 40 -0.06 -3.59 -9.06
N SER A 41 1.23 -3.76 -8.77
CA SER A 41 1.76 -3.84 -7.42
C SER A 41 2.85 -2.80 -7.22
N PHE A 42 3.03 -2.38 -5.97
CA PHE A 42 4.09 -1.47 -5.56
C PHE A 42 4.79 -2.06 -4.33
N ASP A 43 6.08 -2.36 -4.47
CA ASP A 43 6.87 -2.91 -3.38
C ASP A 43 7.14 -1.84 -2.32
N THR A 44 6.85 -2.17 -1.07
CA THR A 44 7.01 -1.27 0.06
C THR A 44 8.26 -1.56 0.88
N ASP A 45 9.12 -2.49 0.45
CA ASP A 45 10.37 -2.94 1.11
C ASP A 45 10.14 -3.63 2.48
N GLY A 46 8.89 -3.83 2.88
CA GLY A 46 8.51 -4.21 4.24
C GLY A 46 7.12 -4.82 4.33
N LYS A 47 6.71 -5.19 5.55
CA LYS A 47 5.42 -5.86 5.79
C LYS A 47 4.31 -4.82 5.96
N VAL A 48 3.54 -4.60 4.90
CA VAL A 48 2.38 -3.70 4.97
C VAL A 48 1.36 -4.22 5.99
N ARG A 49 1.02 -3.36 6.94
CA ARG A 49 -0.01 -3.62 7.95
C ARG A 49 -1.31 -2.94 7.63
N ALA A 50 -1.27 -1.67 7.26
CA ALA A 50 -2.44 -0.90 6.93
C ALA A 50 -2.22 -0.07 5.68
N VAL A 51 -3.30 0.11 4.92
CA VAL A 51 -3.38 1.07 3.83
C VAL A 51 -4.61 1.96 4.03
N THR A 52 -4.45 3.26 3.80
CA THR A 52 -5.58 4.15 3.56
C THR A 52 -5.27 5.06 2.38
N VAL A 53 -6.28 5.39 1.57
CA VAL A 53 -6.12 6.18 0.35
C VAL A 53 -6.94 7.45 0.41
N ARG A 54 -6.31 8.61 0.26
CA ARG A 54 -6.97 9.91 0.23
C ARG A 54 -6.30 10.81 -0.79
N ASN A 55 -7.12 11.52 -1.58
CA ASN A 55 -6.67 12.51 -2.56
C ASN A 55 -5.58 12.00 -3.53
N GLY A 56 -5.71 10.74 -3.99
CA GLY A 56 -4.72 10.14 -4.89
C GLY A 56 -3.44 9.65 -4.23
N PHE A 57 -3.35 9.67 -2.90
CA PHE A 57 -2.21 9.15 -2.16
C PHE A 57 -2.60 7.97 -1.27
N ALA A 58 -1.83 6.90 -1.35
CA ALA A 58 -1.89 5.77 -0.43
C ALA A 58 -0.89 5.96 0.71
N PHE A 59 -1.39 5.90 1.94
CA PHE A 59 -0.63 5.96 3.18
C PHE A 59 -0.51 4.54 3.72
N ILE A 60 0.72 4.05 3.79
CA ILE A 60 1.03 2.65 4.04
C ILE A 60 1.86 2.60 5.31
N SER A 61 1.37 1.90 6.34
CA SER A 61 2.17 1.64 7.52
C SER A 61 2.93 0.32 7.38
N ASP A 62 4.25 0.41 7.50
CA ASP A 62 5.10 -0.75 7.75
C ASP A 62 5.42 -0.77 9.24
N GLY A 63 5.17 -1.90 9.89
CA GLY A 63 5.11 -2.02 11.35
C GLY A 63 6.37 -1.62 12.11
N PHE A 64 7.47 -1.35 11.41
CA PHE A 64 8.78 -1.01 11.98
C PHE A 64 9.36 0.31 11.45
N THR A 65 8.80 0.90 10.39
CA THR A 65 9.42 1.99 9.63
C THR A 65 8.42 3.12 9.34
N GLY A 66 7.51 3.47 10.26
CA GLY A 66 6.63 4.62 10.02
C GLY A 66 5.64 4.47 8.85
N VAL A 67 5.40 5.56 8.11
CA VAL A 67 4.39 5.64 7.03
C VAL A 67 5.02 6.00 5.70
N LYS A 68 4.91 5.10 4.73
CA LYS A 68 5.26 5.33 3.32
C LYS A 68 4.06 5.97 2.61
N VAL A 69 4.33 6.97 1.77
CA VAL A 69 3.32 7.66 0.96
C VAL A 69 3.59 7.35 -0.51
N VAL A 70 2.58 6.83 -1.18
CA VAL A 70 2.64 6.41 -2.58
C VAL A 70 1.60 7.21 -3.36
N ASP A 71 2.01 7.87 -4.44
CA ASP A 71 1.09 8.45 -5.41
C ASP A 71 0.42 7.32 -6.20
N VAL A 72 -0.91 7.31 -6.20
CA VAL A 72 -1.77 6.32 -6.86
C VAL A 72 -2.77 6.98 -7.82
N GLN A 73 -2.49 8.21 -8.28
CA GLN A 73 -3.31 8.88 -9.29
C GLN A 73 -3.30 8.13 -10.62
N ASP A 74 -2.14 7.57 -11.01
CA ASP A 74 -2.06 6.54 -12.03
C ASP A 74 -2.07 5.14 -11.36
N PRO A 75 -3.20 4.42 -11.37
CA PRO A 75 -3.33 3.14 -10.68
C PRO A 75 -2.58 1.99 -11.37
N VAL A 76 -2.02 2.19 -12.57
CA VAL A 76 -1.15 1.20 -13.22
C VAL A 76 0.34 1.51 -13.04
N HIS A 77 0.68 2.73 -12.59
CA HIS A 77 2.04 3.14 -12.26
C HIS A 77 2.11 3.88 -10.90
N PRO A 78 1.85 3.21 -9.77
CA PRO A 78 2.06 3.81 -8.47
C PRO A 78 3.53 4.22 -8.29
N SER A 79 3.77 5.34 -7.62
CA SER A 79 5.14 5.84 -7.41
C SER A 79 5.36 6.32 -5.97
N PHE A 80 6.58 6.11 -5.47
CA PHE A 80 6.96 6.60 -4.15
C PHE A 80 6.92 8.13 -4.16
N TRP A 81 6.13 8.71 -3.25
CA TRP A 81 6.06 10.16 -3.08
C TRP A 81 6.93 10.63 -1.91
N GLY A 82 6.89 9.89 -0.80
CA GLY A 82 7.62 10.28 0.39
C GLY A 82 7.43 9.33 1.55
N TYR A 83 8.04 9.69 2.66
CA TYR A 83 8.09 8.86 3.83
C TYR A 83 8.06 9.72 5.09
N TYR A 84 7.21 9.33 6.03
CA TYR A 84 7.07 9.97 7.33
C TYR A 84 7.49 8.99 8.42
N ASN A 85 8.61 9.27 9.06
CA ASN A 85 9.00 8.60 10.30
C ASN A 85 7.95 8.90 11.38
N THR A 86 7.32 7.87 11.94
CA THR A 86 6.53 8.04 13.16
C THR A 86 7.49 8.07 14.36
N PRO A 87 7.61 9.20 15.09
CA PRO A 87 8.49 9.28 16.25
C PRO A 87 7.90 8.38 17.34
N GLY A 88 8.52 7.21 17.53
CA GLY A 88 8.02 6.19 18.45
C GLY A 88 8.83 4.90 18.44
N PHE A 89 9.62 4.66 17.39
CA PHE A 89 10.58 3.56 17.35
C PHE A 89 12.03 4.08 17.29
N PRO A 90 12.84 3.87 18.34
CA PRO A 90 14.27 4.12 18.31
C PRO A 90 14.93 2.97 17.56
N GLY A 91 15.04 3.07 16.24
CA GLY A 91 15.65 2.02 15.42
C GLY A 91 16.37 2.50 14.17
N MET A 92 15.99 3.65 13.60
CA MET A 92 16.64 4.19 12.41
C MET A 92 16.76 5.72 12.50
N ASN A 93 17.54 6.18 13.48
CA ASN A 93 18.29 7.42 13.29
C ASN A 93 19.63 7.02 12.68
N SER A 94 19.85 7.35 11.39
CA SER A 94 21.13 7.76 10.77
C SER A 94 21.14 7.41 9.28
N LEU A 95 20.86 8.40 8.43
CA LEU A 95 21.75 8.71 7.31
C LEU A 95 22.40 10.06 7.62
#